data_AF-A0A853D1U3-F1
#
_entry.id   AF-A0A853D1U3-F1
#
_cell.length_a   1.000
_cell.length_b   1.000
_cell.length_c   1.000
_cell.angle_alpha   90.00
_cell.angle_beta   90.00
_cell.angle_gamma   90.00
#
_symmetry.space_group_name_H-M   'P 1'
#
loop_
_entity.id
_entity.type
_entity.pdbx_description
1 polymer ?
#
loop_
_entity_poly.entity_id
_entity_poly.type
_entity_poly.pdbx_seq_one_letter_code
_entity_poly.pdbx_strand_id
1 'polypeptide(L)'
;MTDEPVSASRATLIWGGAGLVLATVVPIVAEVGWIFPPPGTSWLYFAVTPFAGTASAAVLVIAFVLLAFGVRGERGIAGASRVGRTALVVFALTSVVSAGYVSMNLTVVAVSPGQMAVVSILFWALALVRVVALIVAALAAFRAGVLTGPARWALPALALLLVATHVLGRIPLPVATDAWLWGLVAIPSGLLLTGVLFLVQGLRSPRTIEAPAAPSG
;
A
#
# COMPACT_ATOMS: atom_id res chain seq x y z
N MET A 1 32.72 -17.58 -8.03
CA MET A 1 31.41 -17.15 -7.52
C MET A 1 30.64 -16.70 -8.74
N THR A 2 29.88 -17.61 -9.35
CA THR A 2 29.13 -17.33 -10.58
C THR A 2 27.93 -16.50 -10.20
N ASP A 3 27.89 -15.24 -10.66
CA ASP A 3 26.71 -14.38 -10.59
C ASP A 3 25.60 -15.05 -11.39
N GLU A 4 24.82 -15.92 -10.75
CA GLU A 4 23.56 -16.36 -11.33
C GLU A 4 22.74 -15.11 -11.63
N PRO A 5 22.26 -14.94 -12.88
CA PRO A 5 21.42 -13.82 -13.23
C PRO A 5 20.20 -13.87 -12.32
N VAL A 6 20.10 -12.87 -11.45
CA VAL A 6 19.02 -12.72 -10.47
C VAL A 6 17.70 -12.92 -11.23
N SER A 7 17.04 -14.07 -10.99
CA SER A 7 15.82 -14.41 -11.72
C SER A 7 14.82 -13.28 -11.56
N ALA A 8 14.33 -12.77 -12.69
CA ALA A 8 13.40 -11.66 -12.74
C ALA A 8 12.20 -11.94 -11.81
N SER A 9 11.88 -10.99 -10.91
CA SER A 9 10.77 -11.07 -9.95
C SER A 9 9.39 -10.98 -10.61
N ARG A 10 9.18 -11.71 -11.70
CA ARG A 10 8.04 -11.60 -12.60
C ARG A 10 6.72 -11.91 -11.91
N ALA A 11 6.59 -13.12 -11.35
CA ALA A 11 5.37 -13.55 -10.68
C ALA A 11 5.10 -12.69 -9.45
N THR A 12 6.13 -12.32 -8.71
CA THR A 12 6.08 -11.43 -7.55
C THR A 12 5.48 -10.08 -7.93
N LEU A 13 5.94 -9.48 -9.02
CA LEU A 13 5.43 -8.19 -9.50
C LEU A 13 4.01 -8.30 -10.05
N ILE A 14 3.66 -9.40 -10.74
CA ILE A 14 2.30 -9.63 -11.23
C ILE A 14 1.32 -9.79 -10.07
N TRP A 15 1.59 -10.71 -9.14
CA TRP A 15 0.68 -11.01 -8.04
C TRP A 15 0.64 -9.88 -7.01
N GLY A 16 1.80 -9.32 -6.68
CA GLY A 16 1.90 -8.15 -5.81
C GLY A 16 1.21 -6.93 -6.42
N GLY A 17 1.47 -6.63 -7.69
CA GLY A 17 0.86 -5.52 -8.42
C GLY A 17 -0.67 -5.68 -8.56
N ALA A 18 -1.14 -6.86 -8.97
CA ALA A 18 -2.57 -7.16 -9.05
C ALA A 18 -3.25 -7.07 -7.67
N GLY A 19 -2.60 -7.56 -6.61
CA GLY A 19 -3.08 -7.42 -5.25
C GLY A 19 -3.23 -5.95 -4.83
N LEU A 20 -2.26 -5.10 -5.14
CA LEU A 20 -2.35 -3.65 -4.87
C LEU A 20 -3.51 -2.99 -5.64
N VAL A 21 -3.72 -3.36 -6.91
CA VAL A 21 -4.86 -2.87 -7.70
C VAL A 21 -6.18 -3.31 -7.06
N LEU A 22 -6.35 -4.60 -6.76
CA LEU A 22 -7.58 -5.11 -6.15
C LEU A 22 -7.85 -4.48 -4.77
N ALA A 23 -6.80 -4.28 -3.97
CA ALA A 23 -6.90 -3.65 -2.66
C ALA A 23 -7.30 -2.16 -2.71
N THR A 24 -7.20 -1.49 -3.86
CA THR A 24 -7.40 -0.04 -3.97
C THR A 24 -8.68 0.35 -4.69
N VAL A 25 -9.22 -0.52 -5.56
CA VAL A 25 -10.46 -0.24 -6.30
C VAL A 25 -11.62 0.09 -5.36
N VAL A 26 -11.87 -0.74 -4.35
CA VAL A 26 -12.97 -0.52 -3.41
C VAL A 26 -12.79 0.77 -2.60
N PRO A 27 -11.62 1.03 -1.96
CA PRO A 27 -11.37 2.32 -1.30
C PRO A 27 -11.55 3.52 -2.23
N ILE A 28 -11.03 3.49 -3.46
CA ILE A 28 -11.19 4.61 -4.41
C ILE A 28 -12.66 4.88 -4.69
N VAL A 29 -13.44 3.83 -4.99
CA VAL A 29 -14.88 3.98 -5.28
C VAL A 29 -15.62 4.51 -4.06
N ALA A 30 -15.28 4.05 -2.85
CA ALA A 30 -15.87 4.53 -1.61
C ALA A 30 -15.57 6.02 -1.36
N GLU A 31 -14.30 6.43 -1.48
CA GLU A 31 -13.87 7.83 -1.26
C GLU A 31 -14.44 8.78 -2.32
N VAL A 32 -14.41 8.38 -3.60
CA VAL A 32 -15.02 9.16 -4.70
C VAL A 32 -16.53 9.28 -4.50
N GLY A 33 -17.19 8.18 -4.11
CA GLY A 33 -18.60 8.19 -3.78
C GLY A 33 -18.92 9.06 -2.57
N TRP A 34 -18.00 9.23 -1.63
CA TRP A 34 -18.22 10.13 -0.49
C TRP A 34 -18.12 11.61 -0.90
N ILE A 35 -17.21 11.94 -1.82
CA ILE A 35 -17.06 13.29 -2.39
C ILE A 35 -18.23 13.63 -3.32
N PHE A 36 -18.69 12.67 -4.12
CA PHE A 36 -19.80 12.82 -5.08
C PHE A 36 -20.91 11.80 -4.79
N PRO A 37 -21.70 11.99 -3.71
CA PRO A 37 -22.71 11.04 -3.31
C PRO A 37 -23.82 10.93 -4.35
N PRO A 38 -24.05 9.73 -4.94
CA PRO A 38 -25.22 9.50 -5.78
C PRO A 38 -26.51 9.71 -4.98
N PRO A 39 -27.60 10.18 -5.60
CA PRO A 39 -28.88 10.31 -4.93
C PRO A 39 -29.34 8.95 -4.35
N GLY A 40 -29.68 8.92 -3.05
CA GLY A 40 -30.29 7.74 -2.40
C GLY A 40 -29.34 6.60 -2.01
N THR A 41 -28.02 6.76 -2.10
CA THR A 41 -27.04 5.70 -1.77
C THR A 41 -26.39 5.83 -0.40
N SER A 42 -26.81 6.77 0.44
CA SER A 42 -26.22 7.02 1.78
C SER A 42 -26.18 5.77 2.68
N TRP A 43 -27.11 4.82 2.50
CA TRP A 43 -27.16 3.56 3.25
C TRP A 43 -26.07 2.55 2.85
N LEU A 44 -25.59 2.57 1.60
CA LEU A 44 -24.53 1.68 1.11
C LEU A 44 -23.19 1.95 1.82
N TYR A 45 -22.95 3.21 2.19
CA TYR A 45 -21.75 3.64 2.91
C TYR A 45 -21.71 3.18 4.37
N PHE A 46 -22.80 2.65 4.93
CA PHE A 46 -22.82 2.08 6.28
C PHE A 46 -22.91 0.55 6.27
N ALA A 47 -23.61 -0.02 5.29
CA ALA A 47 -23.83 -1.47 5.22
C ALA A 47 -22.65 -2.26 4.63
N VAL A 48 -21.88 -1.68 3.70
CA VAL A 48 -20.90 -2.41 2.89
C VAL A 48 -19.45 -2.02 3.22
N THR A 49 -19.22 -0.83 3.77
CA THR A 49 -17.90 -0.29 4.10
C THR A 49 -17.09 -1.10 5.11
N PRO A 50 -17.65 -1.73 6.17
CA PRO A 50 -16.87 -2.51 7.13
C PRO A 50 -16.26 -3.76 6.46
N PHE A 51 -17.07 -4.49 5.69
CA PHE A 51 -16.67 -5.74 5.06
C PHE A 51 -15.77 -5.51 3.85
N ALA A 52 -16.17 -4.59 2.97
CA ALA A 52 -15.50 -4.40 1.70
C ALA A 52 -14.06 -3.89 1.85
N GLY A 53 -13.78 -3.02 2.82
CA GLY A 53 -12.39 -2.62 3.03
C GLY A 53 -11.66 -3.33 4.16
N THR A 54 -12.28 -4.15 5.02
CA THR A 54 -11.52 -5.20 5.74
C THR A 54 -10.98 -6.23 4.75
N ALA A 55 -11.78 -6.62 3.75
CA ALA A 55 -11.29 -7.45 2.64
C ALA A 55 -10.19 -6.74 1.85
N SER A 56 -10.38 -5.47 1.47
CA SER A 56 -9.35 -4.70 0.75
C SER A 56 -8.06 -4.55 1.56
N ALA A 57 -8.17 -4.34 2.87
CA ALA A 57 -7.05 -4.31 3.80
C ALA A 57 -6.29 -5.65 3.86
N ALA A 58 -7.01 -6.77 3.93
CA ALA A 58 -6.40 -8.09 3.90
C ALA A 58 -5.65 -8.32 2.58
N VAL A 59 -6.25 -7.96 1.44
CA VAL A 59 -5.61 -8.04 0.13
C VAL A 59 -4.37 -7.14 0.06
N LEU A 60 -4.42 -5.93 0.64
CA LEU A 60 -3.27 -5.02 0.71
C LEU A 60 -2.11 -5.66 1.48
N VAL A 61 -2.38 -6.24 2.64
CA VAL A 61 -1.36 -6.93 3.46
C VAL A 61 -0.77 -8.09 2.69
N ILE A 62 -1.60 -8.94 2.08
CA ILE A 62 -1.14 -10.06 1.26
C ILE A 62 -0.26 -9.55 0.12
N ALA A 63 -0.68 -8.51 -0.61
CA ALA A 63 0.08 -7.93 -1.71
C ALA A 63 1.47 -7.46 -1.26
N PHE A 64 1.57 -6.73 -0.15
CA PHE A 64 2.85 -6.29 0.38
C PHE A 64 3.71 -7.42 0.94
N VAL A 65 3.11 -8.45 1.53
CA VAL A 65 3.83 -9.66 1.97
C VAL A 65 4.42 -10.39 0.76
N LEU A 66 3.65 -10.58 -0.31
CA LEU A 66 4.13 -11.18 -1.56
C LEU A 66 5.25 -10.33 -2.17
N LEU A 67 5.11 -9.01 -2.20
CA LEU A 67 6.16 -8.10 -2.68
C LEU A 67 7.42 -8.16 -1.81
N ALA A 68 7.27 -8.28 -0.48
CA ALA A 68 8.38 -8.34 0.45
C ALA A 68 9.18 -9.64 0.31
N PHE A 69 8.52 -10.78 0.27
CA PHE A 69 9.18 -12.08 0.30
C PHE A 69 9.39 -12.72 -1.06
N GLY A 70 8.59 -12.36 -2.06
CA GLY A 70 8.57 -12.99 -3.37
C GLY A 70 7.63 -14.20 -3.43
N VAL A 71 7.41 -14.73 -4.63
CA VAL A 71 6.52 -15.86 -4.90
C VAL A 71 7.25 -16.93 -5.71
N ARG A 72 7.05 -18.21 -5.38
CA ARG A 72 7.61 -19.36 -6.13
C ARG A 72 9.14 -19.30 -6.29
N GLY A 73 9.87 -18.99 -5.21
CA GLY A 73 11.33 -18.93 -5.22
C GLY A 73 11.91 -17.64 -5.81
N GLU A 74 11.09 -16.76 -6.37
CA GLU A 74 11.54 -15.43 -6.78
C GLU A 74 11.93 -14.57 -5.56
N ARG A 75 12.83 -13.62 -5.77
CA ARG A 75 13.17 -12.62 -4.75
C ARG A 75 12.10 -11.53 -4.70
N GLY A 76 11.72 -11.13 -3.50
CA GLY A 76 10.91 -9.93 -3.27
C GLY A 76 11.58 -8.63 -3.76
N ILE A 77 10.79 -7.57 -3.87
CA ILE A 77 11.22 -6.27 -4.43
C ILE A 77 12.30 -5.57 -3.57
N ALA A 78 12.40 -5.93 -2.28
CA ALA A 78 13.44 -5.43 -1.38
C ALA A 78 14.78 -6.21 -1.50
N GLY A 79 14.89 -7.16 -2.45
CA GLY A 79 16.08 -7.97 -2.65
C GLY A 79 16.45 -8.77 -1.39
N ALA A 80 17.73 -8.74 -1.01
CA ALA A 80 18.25 -9.42 0.18
C ALA A 80 18.03 -8.65 1.51
N SER A 81 17.52 -7.41 1.45
CA SER A 81 17.42 -6.55 2.64
C SER A 81 16.29 -7.00 3.58
N ARG A 82 16.65 -7.61 4.72
CA ARG A 82 15.67 -7.97 5.77
C ARG A 82 14.91 -6.74 6.28
N VAL A 83 15.62 -5.63 6.47
CA VAL A 83 15.04 -4.36 6.92
C VAL A 83 13.98 -3.86 5.94
N GLY A 84 14.26 -3.91 4.63
CA GLY A 84 13.29 -3.52 3.59
C GLY A 84 12.04 -4.39 3.56
N ARG A 85 12.21 -5.72 3.73
CA ARG A 85 11.07 -6.65 3.80
C ARG A 85 10.19 -6.39 5.01
N THR A 86 10.80 -6.25 6.18
CA THR A 86 10.08 -5.90 7.42
C THR A 86 9.37 -4.56 7.27
N ALA A 87 10.01 -3.56 6.66
CA ALA A 87 9.42 -2.25 6.44
C ALA A 87 8.18 -2.30 5.52
N LEU A 88 8.20 -3.11 4.46
CA LEU A 88 7.01 -3.33 3.60
C LEU A 88 5.84 -3.93 4.39
N VAL A 89 6.12 -4.92 5.24
CA VAL A 89 5.08 -5.56 6.07
C VAL A 89 4.53 -4.59 7.12
N VAL A 90 5.41 -3.87 7.82
CA VAL A 90 5.01 -2.85 8.80
C VAL A 90 4.19 -1.76 8.14
N PHE A 91 4.59 -1.29 6.95
CA PHE A 91 3.81 -0.32 6.18
C PHE A 91 2.41 -0.84 5.88
N ALA A 92 2.27 -2.08 5.43
CA ALA A 92 0.97 -2.66 5.11
C ALA A 92 0.08 -2.78 6.35
N LEU A 93 0.60 -3.33 7.45
CA LEU A 93 -0.14 -3.49 8.71
C LEU A 93 -0.58 -2.14 9.29
N THR A 94 0.34 -1.17 9.34
CA THR A 94 0.01 0.17 9.83
C THR A 94 -0.97 0.91 8.92
N SER A 95 -0.94 0.65 7.61
CA SER A 95 -1.93 1.17 6.66
C SER A 95 -3.33 0.62 6.91
N VAL A 96 -3.46 -0.67 7.22
CA VAL A 96 -4.75 -1.29 7.57
C VAL A 96 -5.34 -0.66 8.84
N VAL A 97 -4.53 -0.49 9.88
CA VAL A 97 -4.98 0.12 11.14
C VAL A 97 -5.36 1.60 10.92
N SER A 98 -4.65 2.30 10.03
CA SER A 98 -4.91 3.71 9.70
C SER A 98 -6.10 3.93 8.76
N ALA A 99 -6.51 2.93 7.97
CA ALA A 99 -7.57 3.04 6.95
C ALA A 99 -9.00 3.16 7.51
N GLY A 100 -9.14 3.34 8.83
CA GLY A 100 -10.39 3.84 9.41
C GLY A 100 -11.35 2.80 10.00
N TYR A 101 -11.06 1.50 9.85
CA TYR A 101 -11.84 0.44 10.50
C TYR A 101 -11.87 0.55 12.02
N VAL A 102 -10.75 1.02 12.61
CA VAL A 102 -10.64 1.24 14.05
C VAL A 102 -11.12 2.64 14.44
N SER A 103 -10.86 3.68 13.62
CA SER A 103 -11.21 5.07 13.97
C SER A 103 -12.70 5.34 13.92
N MET A 104 -13.45 4.76 12.97
CA MET A 104 -14.91 4.95 12.90
C MET A 104 -15.64 4.33 14.09
N ASN A 105 -15.18 3.19 14.60
CA ASN A 105 -15.81 2.56 15.77
C ASN A 105 -15.56 3.36 17.06
N LEU A 106 -14.41 4.04 17.18
CA LEU A 106 -14.09 4.87 18.35
C LEU A 106 -14.91 6.16 18.40
N THR A 107 -15.31 6.72 17.25
CA THR A 107 -16.17 7.92 17.22
C THR A 107 -17.63 7.66 17.61
N VAL A 108 -18.08 6.41 17.64
CA VAL A 108 -19.46 6.03 17.99
C VAL A 108 -19.63 5.84 19.51
N VAL A 109 -18.54 5.63 20.25
CA VAL A 109 -18.56 5.53 21.71
C VAL A 109 -18.39 6.93 22.30
N ALA A 110 -19.12 7.27 23.36
CA ALA A 110 -18.93 8.54 24.07
C ALA A 110 -17.56 8.53 24.79
N VAL A 111 -16.52 8.97 24.08
CA VAL A 111 -15.13 9.01 24.58
C VAL A 111 -14.90 10.33 25.33
N SER A 112 -14.32 10.27 26.52
CA SER A 112 -13.96 11.48 27.29
C SER A 112 -12.86 12.31 26.58
N PRO A 113 -12.74 13.62 26.83
CA PRO A 113 -11.70 14.45 26.21
C PRO A 113 -10.26 13.92 26.41
N GLY A 114 -9.96 13.36 27.60
CA GLY A 114 -8.66 12.77 27.89
C GLY A 114 -8.37 11.52 27.05
N GLN A 115 -9.37 10.65 26.85
CA GLN A 115 -9.23 9.47 25.99
C GLN A 115 -9.09 9.88 24.51
N MET A 116 -9.80 10.92 24.05
CA MET A 116 -9.65 11.46 22.70
C MET A 116 -8.22 11.97 22.43
N ALA A 117 -7.58 12.61 23.41
CA ALA A 117 -6.20 13.04 23.31
C ALA A 117 -5.24 11.85 23.15
N VAL A 118 -5.40 10.80 23.97
CA VAL A 118 -4.58 9.57 23.89
C VAL A 118 -4.75 8.88 22.54
N VAL A 119 -5.99 8.70 22.09
CA VAL A 119 -6.31 8.10 20.78
C VAL A 119 -5.65 8.90 19.66
N SER A 120 -5.74 10.23 19.70
CA SER A 120 -5.11 11.11 18.71
C SER A 120 -3.60 10.95 18.68
N ILE A 121 -2.93 10.85 19.83
CA ILE A 121 -1.49 10.62 19.93
C ILE A 121 -1.11 9.27 19.32
N LEU A 122 -1.88 8.21 19.61
CA LEU A 122 -1.63 6.87 19.06
C LEU A 122 -1.78 6.85 17.54
N PHE A 123 -2.82 7.47 17.00
CA PHE A 123 -2.99 7.60 15.54
C PHE A 123 -1.85 8.40 14.90
N TRP A 124 -1.37 9.46 15.55
CA TRP A 124 -0.21 10.23 15.09
C TRP A 124 1.08 9.39 15.10
N ALA A 125 1.34 8.65 16.16
CA ALA A 125 2.49 7.77 16.26
C ALA A 125 2.45 6.68 15.18
N LEU A 126 1.28 6.06 14.97
CA LEU A 126 1.07 5.05 13.94
C LEU A 126 1.28 5.62 12.54
N ALA A 127 0.76 6.81 12.27
CA ALA A 127 0.94 7.53 11.02
C ALA A 127 2.43 7.80 10.73
N LEU A 128 3.20 8.20 11.75
CA LEU A 128 4.64 8.39 11.62
C LEU A 128 5.36 7.07 11.32
N VAL A 129 5.04 5.98 12.04
CA VAL A 129 5.61 4.65 11.78
C VAL A 129 5.31 4.21 10.36
N ARG A 130 4.09 4.42 9.87
CA ARG A 130 3.69 4.10 8.49
C ARG A 130 4.55 4.85 7.46
N VAL A 131 4.75 6.15 7.65
CA VAL A 131 5.59 6.98 6.75
C VAL A 131 7.03 6.49 6.75
N VAL A 132 7.63 6.31 7.93
CA VAL A 132 9.02 5.85 8.06
C VAL A 132 9.20 4.47 7.43
N ALA A 133 8.27 3.54 7.67
CA ALA A 133 8.29 2.20 7.09
C ALA A 133 8.25 2.27 5.55
N LEU A 134 7.38 3.10 4.97
CA LEU A 134 7.32 3.25 3.51
C LEU A 134 8.60 3.84 2.92
N ILE A 135 9.20 4.84 3.57
CA ILE A 135 10.48 5.44 3.13
C ILE A 135 11.59 4.39 3.14
N VAL A 136 11.72 3.63 4.24
CA VAL A 136 12.73 2.57 4.37
C VAL A 136 12.51 1.48 3.31
N ALA A 137 11.26 1.06 3.10
CA ALA A 137 10.90 0.10 2.06
C ALA A 137 11.24 0.61 0.65
N ALA A 138 10.92 1.87 0.35
CA ALA A 138 11.21 2.51 -0.93
C ALA A 138 12.71 2.57 -1.20
N LEU A 139 13.51 2.99 -0.22
CA LEU A 139 14.98 3.03 -0.32
C LEU A 139 15.57 1.63 -0.52
N ALA A 140 15.07 0.64 0.23
CA ALA A 140 15.53 -0.74 0.09
C ALA A 140 15.20 -1.33 -1.30
N ALA A 141 13.98 -1.11 -1.80
CA ALA A 141 13.57 -1.55 -3.12
C ALA A 141 14.35 -0.84 -4.25
N PHE A 142 14.60 0.46 -4.09
CA PHE A 142 15.40 1.24 -5.03
C PHE A 142 16.85 0.72 -5.09
N ARG A 143 17.47 0.48 -3.93
CA ARG A 143 18.83 -0.08 -3.85
C ARG A 143 18.93 -1.52 -4.32
N ALA A 144 17.86 -2.31 -4.19
CA ALA A 144 17.85 -3.69 -4.65
C ALA A 144 17.90 -3.80 -6.18
N GLY A 145 17.55 -2.76 -6.92
CA GLY A 145 17.65 -2.73 -8.39
C GLY A 145 16.69 -3.70 -9.11
N VAL A 146 15.75 -4.31 -8.38
CA VAL A 146 14.77 -5.28 -8.93
C VAL A 146 13.76 -4.58 -9.85
N LEU A 147 13.42 -3.33 -9.53
CA LEU A 147 12.47 -2.52 -10.28
C LEU A 147 13.19 -1.69 -11.34
N THR A 148 12.61 -1.59 -12.54
CA THR A 148 13.21 -0.87 -13.67
C THR A 148 12.26 0.18 -14.23
N GLY A 149 12.80 1.11 -15.04
CA GLY A 149 12.02 2.15 -15.71
C GLY A 149 11.18 3.01 -14.75
N PRO A 150 9.87 3.23 -15.00
CA PRO A 150 9.02 4.03 -14.12
C PRO A 150 8.66 3.32 -12.81
N ALA A 151 8.61 1.99 -12.79
CA ALA A 151 8.23 1.22 -11.59
C ALA A 151 9.23 1.40 -10.44
N ARG A 152 10.51 1.68 -10.73
CA ARG A 152 11.53 1.99 -9.70
C ARG A 152 11.18 3.21 -8.84
N TRP A 153 10.36 4.12 -9.38
CA TRP A 153 9.95 5.36 -8.72
C TRP A 153 8.60 5.25 -8.03
N ALA A 154 7.88 4.13 -8.16
CA ALA A 154 6.53 3.99 -7.65
C ALA A 154 6.46 4.12 -6.10
N LEU A 155 7.27 3.35 -5.37
CA LEU A 155 7.32 3.43 -3.91
C LEU A 155 7.86 4.78 -3.39
N PRO A 156 8.94 5.36 -3.96
CA PRO A 156 9.35 6.72 -3.62
C PRO A 156 8.26 7.77 -3.84
N ALA A 157 7.55 7.73 -4.98
CA ALA A 157 6.47 8.65 -5.27
C ALA A 157 5.31 8.49 -4.29
N LEU A 158 4.95 7.25 -3.94
CA LEU A 158 3.95 6.98 -2.91
C LEU A 158 4.39 7.48 -1.52
N ALA A 159 5.67 7.33 -1.18
CA ALA A 159 6.23 7.85 0.08
C ALA A 159 6.11 9.38 0.14
N LEU A 160 6.48 10.07 -0.94
CA LEU A 160 6.34 11.52 -1.04
C LEU A 160 4.89 11.95 -0.95
N LEU A 161 3.98 11.24 -1.63
CA LEU A 161 2.54 11.50 -1.57
C LEU A 161 2.00 11.34 -0.14
N LEU A 162 2.46 10.30 0.56
CA LEU A 162 2.10 10.05 1.94
C LEU A 162 2.62 11.17 2.87
N VAL A 163 3.87 11.61 2.69
CA VAL A 163 4.41 12.74 3.45
C VAL A 163 3.60 14.02 3.17
N ALA A 164 3.35 14.32 1.90
CA ALA A 164 2.61 15.51 1.49
C ALA A 164 1.20 15.54 2.11
N THR A 165 0.48 14.42 2.07
CA THR A 165 -0.84 14.30 2.70
C THR A 165 -0.80 14.50 4.21
N HIS A 166 0.24 14.02 4.92
CA HIS A 166 0.36 14.27 6.36
C HIS A 166 0.73 15.72 6.68
N VAL A 167 1.54 16.38 5.84
CA VAL A 167 1.88 17.80 5.98
C VAL A 167 0.65 18.67 5.72
N LEU A 168 -0.10 18.40 4.64
CA LEU A 168 -1.38 19.06 4.37
C LEU A 168 -2.38 18.84 5.50
N GLY A 169 -2.33 17.66 6.12
CA GLY A 169 -3.10 17.33 7.33
C GLY A 169 -2.85 18.23 8.53
N ARG A 170 -1.77 19.03 8.54
CA ARG A 170 -1.48 20.02 9.59
C ARG A 170 -2.16 21.37 9.37
N ILE A 171 -2.68 21.61 8.18
CA ILE A 171 -3.37 22.86 7.87
C ILE A 171 -4.76 22.81 8.50
N PRO A 172 -5.20 23.86 9.22
CA PRO A 172 -6.55 23.90 9.80
C PRO A 172 -7.64 23.64 8.76
N LEU A 173 -8.57 22.74 9.09
CA LEU A 173 -9.69 22.32 8.24
C LEU A 173 -10.43 23.46 7.53
N PRO A 174 -10.75 24.61 8.16
CA PRO A 174 -11.48 25.69 7.50
C PRO A 174 -10.80 26.26 6.25
N VAL A 175 -9.48 26.09 6.14
CA VAL A 175 -8.67 26.65 5.04
C VAL A 175 -8.32 25.60 3.99
N ALA A 176 -8.40 24.31 4.33
CA ALA A 176 -7.87 23.21 3.51
C ALA A 176 -8.85 22.04 3.34
N THR A 177 -10.16 22.27 3.52
CA THR A 177 -11.18 21.20 3.39
C THR A 177 -11.07 20.49 2.04
N ASP A 178 -10.96 21.24 0.93
CA ASP A 178 -10.82 20.66 -0.40
C ASP A 178 -9.52 19.84 -0.54
N ALA A 179 -8.40 20.36 -0.05
CA ALA A 179 -7.12 19.64 -0.08
C ALA A 179 -7.14 18.35 0.75
N TRP A 180 -7.87 18.35 1.87
CA TRP A 180 -8.11 17.16 2.69
C TRP A 180 -8.93 16.11 1.95
N LEU A 181 -10.03 16.52 1.31
CA LEU A 181 -10.90 15.63 0.53
C LEU A 181 -10.12 14.98 -0.62
N TRP A 182 -9.33 15.76 -1.37
CA TRP A 182 -8.48 15.21 -2.43
C TRP A 182 -7.37 14.32 -1.90
N GLY A 183 -6.86 14.58 -0.68
CA GLY A 183 -5.89 13.73 0.00
C GLY A 183 -6.40 12.30 0.25
N LEU A 184 -7.69 12.15 0.55
CA LEU A 184 -8.35 10.84 0.75
C LEU A 184 -8.32 10.00 -0.53
N VAL A 185 -8.51 10.62 -1.70
CA VAL A 185 -8.45 9.93 -3.01
C VAL A 185 -7.01 9.73 -3.48
N ALA A 186 -6.11 10.64 -3.11
CA ALA A 186 -4.75 10.65 -3.61
C ALA A 186 -3.96 9.41 -3.18
N ILE A 187 -4.00 9.02 -1.88
CA ILE A 187 -3.22 7.86 -1.40
C ILE A 187 -3.66 6.55 -2.07
N PRO A 188 -4.96 6.19 -2.12
CA PRO A 188 -5.42 5.03 -2.85
C PRO A 188 -5.08 5.08 -4.34
N SER A 189 -5.16 6.26 -4.97
CA SER A 189 -4.76 6.44 -6.37
C SER A 189 -3.27 6.20 -6.59
N GLY A 190 -2.42 6.65 -5.66
CA GLY A 190 -0.99 6.38 -5.68
C GLY A 190 -0.66 4.89 -5.50
N LEU A 191 -1.40 4.19 -4.63
CA LEU A 191 -1.27 2.74 -4.46
C LEU A 191 -1.75 1.99 -5.71
N LEU A 192 -2.86 2.41 -6.32
CA LEU A 192 -3.38 1.87 -7.57
C LEU A 192 -2.33 2.01 -8.68
N LEU A 193 -1.78 3.21 -8.87
CA LEU A 193 -0.74 3.47 -9.85
C LEU A 193 0.51 2.62 -9.59
N THR A 194 0.91 2.48 -8.33
CA THR A 194 2.02 1.59 -7.93
C THR A 194 1.74 0.15 -8.34
N GLY A 195 0.53 -0.35 -8.05
CA GLY A 195 0.09 -1.68 -8.45
C GLY A 195 0.12 -1.89 -9.97
N VAL A 196 -0.40 -0.93 -10.74
CA VAL A 196 -0.38 -0.96 -12.22
C VAL A 196 1.05 -0.98 -12.75
N LEU A 197 1.95 -0.13 -12.24
CA LEU A 197 3.34 -0.09 -12.68
C LEU A 197 4.07 -1.41 -12.42
N PHE A 198 3.85 -2.02 -11.25
CA PHE A 198 4.42 -3.33 -10.92
C PHE A 198 3.84 -4.43 -11.81
N LEU A 199 2.53 -4.44 -12.01
CA LEU A 199 1.87 -5.41 -12.88
C LEU A 199 2.39 -5.31 -14.32
N VAL A 200 2.48 -4.10 -14.88
CA VAL A 200 3.00 -3.88 -16.25
C VAL A 200 4.46 -4.30 -16.36
N GLN A 201 5.31 -3.99 -15.37
CA GLN A 201 6.70 -4.46 -15.38
C GLN A 201 6.76 -5.99 -15.34
N GLY A 202 5.97 -6.63 -14.48
CA GLY A 202 5.90 -8.08 -14.40
C GLY A 202 5.44 -8.72 -15.71
N LEU A 203 4.42 -8.16 -16.37
CA LEU A 203 3.94 -8.66 -17.66
C LEU A 203 4.98 -8.53 -18.79
N ARG A 204 5.82 -7.48 -18.75
CA ARG A 204 6.91 -7.25 -19.72
C ARG A 204 8.18 -8.04 -19.42
N SER A 205 8.31 -8.61 -18.23
CA SER A 205 9.50 -9.37 -17.85
C SER A 205 9.51 -10.74 -18.56
N PRO A 206 10.65 -11.19 -19.12
CA PRO A 206 10.76 -12.50 -19.76
C PRO A 206 10.34 -13.62 -18.81
N ARG A 207 9.69 -14.68 -19.34
CA ARG A 207 9.46 -15.89 -18.56
C ARG A 207 10.79 -16.61 -18.41
N THR A 208 11.21 -16.86 -17.17
CA THR A 208 12.26 -17.83 -16.89
C THR A 208 11.69 -19.20 -17.27
N ILE A 209 12.12 -19.73 -18.40
CA ILE A 209 11.84 -21.13 -18.74
C ILE A 209 12.85 -21.91 -17.92
N GLU A 210 12.39 -22.64 -16.91
CA GLU A 210 13.23 -23.62 -16.23
C GLU A 210 13.79 -24.56 -17.30
N ALA A 211 15.10 -24.53 -17.50
CA ALA A 211 15.74 -25.45 -18.40
C ALA A 211 15.42 -26.88 -17.93
N PRO A 212 15.01 -27.80 -18.83
CA PRO A 212 14.70 -29.16 -18.44
C PRO A 212 15.88 -29.74 -17.65
N ALA A 213 15.58 -30.28 -16.46
CA ALA A 213 16.58 -30.87 -15.60
C ALA A 213 17.46 -31.82 -16.42
N ALA A 214 18.76 -31.56 -16.44
CA ALA A 214 19.70 -32.41 -17.16
C ALA A 214 19.51 -33.86 -16.67
N PRO A 215 19.37 -34.84 -17.59
CA PRO A 215 19.16 -36.22 -17.19
C PRO A 215 20.32 -36.66 -16.29
N SER A 216 19.99 -37.13 -15.09
CA SER A 216 20.95 -37.71 -14.16
C SER A 216 21.45 -39.04 -14.73
N GLY A 217 22.57 -38.97 -15.46
CA GLY A 217 23.32 -40.13 -15.94
C GLY A 217 24.38 -40.59 -14.95
#